data_AF-B4G6J1-F1
#
_entry.id   AF-B4G6J1-F1
#
_cell.length_a   1.000
_cell.length_b   1.000
_cell.length_c   1.000
_cell.angle_alpha   90.00
_cell.angle_beta   90.00
_cell.angle_gamma   90.00
#
_symmetry.space_group_name_H-M   'P 1'
#
loop_
_entity.id
_entity.type
_entity.pdbx_description
1 polymer ?
#
loop_
_entity_poly.entity_id
_entity_poly.type
_entity_poly.pdbx_seq_one_letter_code
_entity_poly.pdbx_strand_id
1 'polypeptide(L)' 'MVVLLVLQGCSSKTYQFIPARCVDQPGVEQKIGGPLSLCSFPPKYQTPDAEDIQAVIKHIQGLNLN' A
#
# COMPACT_ATOMS: atom_id res chain seq x y z
N MET A 1 13.90 -13.57 50.78
CA MET A 1 12.95 -13.68 49.65
C MET A 1 13.62 -13.08 48.43
N VAL A 2 14.00 -13.92 47.46
CA VAL A 2 14.64 -13.48 46.22
C VAL A 2 13.52 -13.15 45.24
N VAL A 3 13.32 -11.85 44.98
CA VAL A 3 12.37 -11.38 43.97
C VAL A 3 13.05 -11.51 42.61
N LEU A 4 12.77 -12.59 41.88
CA LEU A 4 13.12 -12.71 40.47
C LEU A 4 12.17 -11.83 39.65
N LEU A 5 12.64 -10.65 39.27
CA LEU A 5 12.02 -9.83 38.24
C LEU A 5 12.19 -10.53 36.89
N VAL A 6 11.12 -11.20 36.45
CA VAL A 6 11.00 -11.74 35.10
C VAL A 6 10.78 -10.55 34.16
N LEU A 7 11.88 -10.00 33.65
CA LEU A 7 11.88 -9.11 32.48
C LEU A 7 11.39 -9.93 31.29
N GLN A 8 10.07 -9.96 31.08
CA GLN A 8 9.50 -10.43 29.83
C GLN A 8 9.99 -9.46 28.74
N GLY A 9 11.07 -9.84 28.07
CA GLY A 9 11.61 -9.14 26.92
C GLY A 9 10.49 -8.95 25.91
N CYS A 10 9.99 -7.72 25.81
CA CYS A 10 9.04 -7.34 24.79
C CYS A 10 9.76 -7.53 23.47
N SER A 11 9.37 -8.54 22.68
CA SER A 11 9.98 -8.81 21.39
C SER A 11 9.77 -7.58 20.51
N SER A 12 10.82 -6.76 20.36
CA SER A 12 10.75 -5.57 19.53
C SER A 12 10.56 -6.03 18.10
N LYS A 13 9.50 -5.57 17.43
CA LYS A 13 9.34 -5.83 15.99
C LYS A 13 10.55 -5.24 15.28
N THR A 14 11.36 -6.09 14.67
CA THR A 14 12.48 -5.66 13.84
C THR A 14 11.91 -4.98 12.60
N TYR A 15 12.32 -3.74 12.36
CA TYR A 15 11.97 -3.05 11.13
C TYR A 15 12.55 -3.83 9.94
N GLN A 16 11.70 -4.13 8.96
CA GLN A 16 12.11 -4.75 7.71
C GLN A 16 11.66 -3.85 6.56
N PHE A 17 12.63 -3.44 5.73
CA PHE A 17 12.33 -2.71 4.51
C PHE A 17 11.76 -3.68 3.46
N ILE A 18 10.53 -3.44 3.01
CA ILE A 18 9.86 -4.25 1.99
C ILE A 18 9.74 -3.43 0.70
N PRO A 19 10.50 -3.78 -0.36
CA PRO A 19 10.44 -3.03 -1.61
C PRO A 19 9.15 -3.33 -2.36
N ALA A 20 8.45 -2.27 -2.77
CA ALA A 20 7.31 -2.33 -3.67
C ALA A 20 7.77 -2.38 -5.13
N ARG A 21 6.95 -2.97 -6.00
CA ARG A 21 7.04 -2.81 -7.46
C ARG A 21 5.88 -1.94 -7.91
N CYS A 22 6.17 -0.78 -8.49
CA CYS A 22 5.16 0.17 -8.91
C CYS A 22 5.10 0.27 -10.43
N VAL A 23 3.89 0.40 -10.97
CA VAL A 23 3.63 0.64 -12.38
C VAL A 23 2.76 1.87 -12.49
N ASP A 24 3.25 2.86 -13.24
CA ASP A 24 2.49 4.07 -13.54
C ASP A 24 1.38 3.76 -14.54
N GLN A 25 0.23 4.42 -14.36
CA GLN A 25 -0.93 4.30 -15.24
C GLN A 25 -1.05 5.56 -16.10
N PRO A 26 -0.38 5.61 -17.27
CA PRO A 26 -0.33 6.81 -18.09
C PRO A 26 -1.73 7.19 -18.59
N GLY A 27 -2.02 8.50 -18.59
CA GLY A 27 -3.29 9.04 -19.08
C GLY A 27 -4.44 8.95 -18.08
N VAL A 28 -4.25 8.32 -16.92
CA VAL A 28 -5.19 8.42 -15.79
C VAL A 28 -5.13 9.81 -15.17
N GLU A 29 -4.01 10.51 -15.26
CA GLU A 29 -3.86 11.87 -14.73
C GLU A 29 -4.91 12.87 -15.22
N GLN A 30 -5.34 12.72 -16.48
CA GLN A 30 -6.37 13.56 -17.09
C GLN A 30 -7.76 13.25 -16.54
N LYS A 31 -7.96 12.05 -15.98
CA LYS A 31 -9.23 11.56 -15.46
C LYS A 31 -9.44 11.87 -13.99
N ILE A 32 -8.37 11.82 -13.19
CA ILE A 32 -8.43 11.99 -11.72
C ILE A 32 -7.73 13.26 -11.21
N GLY A 33 -7.12 14.05 -12.10
CA GLY A 33 -6.42 15.29 -11.73
C GLY A 33 -5.01 15.10 -11.17
N GLY A 34 -4.42 13.90 -11.29
CA GLY A 34 -3.09 13.60 -10.78
C GLY A 34 -2.58 12.21 -11.17
N PRO A 35 -1.27 11.94 -11.01
CA PRO A 35 -0.69 10.67 -11.41
C PRO A 35 -1.25 9.51 -10.57
N LEU A 36 -1.36 8.33 -11.18
CA LEU A 36 -1.72 7.10 -10.49
C LEU A 36 -0.62 6.06 -10.71
N SER A 37 -0.04 5.58 -9.61
CA SER A 37 0.93 4.49 -9.61
C SER A 37 0.37 3.33 -8.78
N LEU A 38 0.33 2.14 -9.37
CA LEU A 38 -0.12 0.92 -8.69
C LEU A 38 1.10 0.16 -8.19
N CYS A 39 1.19 0.01 -6.88
CA CYS A 39 2.31 -0.67 -6.22
C CYS A 39 1.88 -2.03 -5.66
N SER A 40 2.67 -3.06 -5.93
CA SER A 40 2.48 -4.41 -5.39
C SER A 40 3.65 -4.81 -4.48
N PHE A 41 3.35 -5.62 -3.48
CA PHE A 41 4.29 -6.05 -2.46
C PHE A 41 4.52 -7.57 -2.51
N PRO A 42 5.67 -8.07 -2.02
CA PRO A 42 5.91 -9.50 -1.88
C PRO A 42 4.90 -10.17 -0.93
N PRO A 43 4.73 -11.51 -1.02
CA PRO A 43 5.52 -12.42 -1.85
C PRO A 43 5.04 -12.52 -3.30
N LYS A 44 3.78 -12.17 -3.59
CA LYS A 44 3.15 -12.51 -4.88
C LYS A 44 3.17 -11.37 -5.90
N TYR A 45 3.49 -10.14 -5.50
CA TYR A 45 3.54 -8.96 -6.39
C TYR A 45 2.34 -8.86 -7.36
N GLN A 46 1.14 -9.16 -6.83
CA GLN A 46 -0.05 -9.22 -7.66
C GLN A 46 -0.42 -7.81 -8.13
N THR A 47 -0.66 -7.70 -9.43
CA THR A 47 -1.18 -6.48 -10.03
C THR A 47 -2.70 -6.63 -10.12
N PRO A 48 -3.49 -5.63 -9.69
CA PRO A 48 -4.94 -5.67 -9.85
C PRO A 48 -5.31 -5.80 -11.33
N ASP A 49 -6.46 -6.40 -11.61
CA ASP A 49 -6.95 -6.46 -12.98
C ASP A 49 -7.50 -5.08 -13.44
N ALA A 50 -7.83 -4.99 -14.72
CA ALA A 50 -8.30 -3.73 -15.30
C ALA A 50 -9.63 -3.26 -14.72
N GLU A 51 -10.49 -4.17 -14.24
CA GLU A 51 -11.80 -3.84 -13.67
C GLU A 51 -11.62 -3.18 -12.30
N ASP A 52 -10.78 -3.77 -11.45
CA ASP A 52 -10.41 -3.21 -10.15
C ASP A 52 -9.78 -1.82 -10.30
N ILE A 53 -8.87 -1.65 -11.26
CA ILE A 53 -8.23 -0.37 -11.54
C ILE A 53 -9.27 0.68 -11.96
N GLN A 54 -10.19 0.32 -12.85
CA GLN A 54 -11.26 1.22 -13.29
C GLN A 54 -12.23 1.59 -12.16
N ALA A 55 -12.54 0.64 -11.28
CA ALA A 55 -13.38 0.88 -10.10
C ALA A 55 -12.75 1.93 -9.18
N VAL A 56 -11.44 1.84 -8.94
CA VAL A 56 -10.69 2.83 -8.15
C VAL A 56 -10.69 4.19 -8.84
N ILE A 57 -10.40 4.26 -10.15
CA ILE A 57 -10.42 5.51 -10.91
C ILE A 57 -11.80 6.19 -10.79
N LYS A 58 -12.87 5.42 -11.00
CA LYS A 58 -14.25 5.91 -10.89
C LYS A 58 -14.57 6.40 -9.48
N HIS A 59 -14.09 5.68 -8.45
CA HIS A 59 -14.26 6.09 -7.07
C HIS A 59 -13.59 7.45 -6.81
N ILE A 60 -12.33 7.62 -7.23
CA ILE A 60 -11.59 8.89 -7.06
C ILE A 60 -12.29 10.04 -7.77
N GLN A 61 -12.78 9.83 -9.00
CA GLN A 61 -13.58 10.83 -9.72
C GLN A 61 -14.84 11.25 -8.94
N GLY A 62 -15.48 10.29 -8.27
CA GLY A 62 -16.67 10.53 -7.45
C GLY A 62 -16.39 11.27 -6.13
N LEU A 63 -15.15 11.29 -5.65
CA LEU A 63 -14.76 12.01 -4.42
C LEU A 63 -14.79 13.52 -4.60
N ASN A 64 -14.89 14.01 -5.84
CA ASN A 64 -15.06 15.42 -6.18
C ASN A 64 -14.04 16.31 -5.44
N LEU A 65 -12.77 15.90 -5.49
CA LEU A 65 -11.62 16.45 -4.76
C LEU A 65 -11.22 17.88 -5.19
N ASN A 66 -12.17 18.66 -5.72
CA ASN A 66 -12.03 20.07 -6.01
C ASN A 66 -11.78 20.89 -4.74
#